data_AF-A0A2R7YS95-F1
#
_entry.id   AF-A0A2R7YS95-F1
#
_cell.length_a   1.000
_cell.length_b   1.000
_cell.length_c   1.000
_cell.angle_alpha   90.00
_cell.angle_beta   90.00
_cell.angle_gamma   90.00
#
_symmetry.space_group_name_H-M   'P 1'
#
loop_
_entity.id
_entity.type
_entity.pdbx_description
1 polymer ?
#
loop_
_entity_poly.entity_id
_entity_poly.type
_entity_poly.pdbx_seq_one_letter_code
_entity_poly.pdbx_strand_id
1 'polypeptide(L)'
;MSDESRLETAEEFHARVAAATDAEGRLPVAFEEMPGWDIFPFELDGLRIKPLQPLADAEPARRGEDPADCWCHQEEVPARIADNVLWSNERWLVTLDHQMRLPMSCNLMPREHCDLGAVPSHLSGEMGALIVALSAAIESLPSVGRSQLAKYGDGGAHLHLFFFGRPDRMLQLRGSTMLDWEENLPAVPLEVLRANAAYVAEQLVDAVGGDGPVWA
;
A
#
# COMPACT_ATOMS: atom_id res chain seq x y z
N MET A 1 30.63 -11.55 6.70
CA MET A 1 29.32 -12.11 7.07
C MET A 1 28.41 -10.90 7.24
N SER A 2 27.74 -10.51 6.16
CA SER A 2 26.81 -9.38 6.11
C SER A 2 25.62 -9.67 7.02
N ASP A 3 25.24 -8.67 7.80
CA ASP A 3 24.06 -8.61 8.66
C ASP A 3 22.81 -8.44 7.78
N GLU A 4 22.46 -9.46 6.99
CA GLU A 4 21.51 -9.36 5.86
C GLU A 4 20.07 -9.82 6.16
N SER A 5 19.68 -10.01 7.43
CA SER A 5 18.29 -10.42 7.74
C SER A 5 17.75 -9.87 9.06
N ARG A 6 17.89 -8.57 9.30
CA ARG A 6 17.21 -7.94 10.43
C ARG A 6 16.12 -7.00 9.95
N LEU A 7 14.90 -7.23 10.47
CA LEU A 7 13.76 -6.35 10.27
C LEU A 7 14.06 -4.96 10.84
N GLU A 8 13.73 -3.90 10.09
CA GLU A 8 13.92 -2.51 10.51
C GLU A 8 13.08 -2.24 11.77
N THR A 9 13.70 -1.70 12.81
CA THR A 9 12.99 -1.31 14.04
C THR A 9 12.34 0.07 13.90
N ALA A 10 11.42 0.40 14.81
CA ALA A 10 10.81 1.73 14.86
C ALA A 10 11.86 2.85 15.04
N GLU A 11 12.90 2.64 15.83
CA GLU A 11 14.00 3.58 16.02
C GLU A 11 14.80 3.82 14.73
N GLU A 12 15.02 2.78 13.93
CA GLU A 12 15.76 2.88 12.67
C GLU A 12 14.95 3.62 11.60
N PHE A 13 13.67 3.26 11.46
CA PHE A 13 12.76 3.98 10.58
C PHE A 13 12.72 5.47 10.96
N HIS A 14 12.53 5.76 12.25
CA HIS A 14 12.51 7.14 12.74
C HIS A 14 13.84 7.85 12.49
N ALA A 15 14.98 7.20 12.73
CA ALA A 15 16.31 7.79 12.50
C ALA A 15 16.52 8.14 11.03
N ARG A 16 16.07 7.28 10.10
CA ARG A 16 16.11 7.56 8.66
C ARG A 16 15.24 8.76 8.28
N VAL A 17 14.02 8.85 8.83
CA VAL A 17 13.14 10.02 8.62
C VAL A 17 13.77 11.29 9.18
N ALA A 18 14.29 11.24 10.41
CA ALA A 18 14.93 12.39 11.06
C ALA A 18 16.22 12.84 10.35
N ALA A 19 16.95 11.93 9.70
CA ALA A 19 18.12 12.28 8.90
C ALA A 19 17.76 13.02 7.59
N ALA A 20 16.51 12.95 7.16
CA ALA A 20 16.02 13.63 5.95
C ALA A 20 15.42 15.01 6.23
N THR A 21 15.43 15.48 7.48
CA THR A 21 14.88 16.79 7.84
C THR A 21 15.91 17.92 7.69
N ASP A 22 15.41 19.15 7.56
CA ASP A 22 16.21 20.36 7.64
C ASP A 22 16.70 20.67 9.07
N ALA A 23 17.40 21.80 9.25
CA ALA A 23 17.93 22.22 10.54
C ALA A 23 16.82 22.48 11.60
N GLU A 24 15.59 22.73 11.15
CA GLU A 24 14.40 22.94 11.96
C GLU A 24 13.61 21.64 12.21
N GLY A 25 14.07 20.50 11.69
CA GLY A 25 13.43 19.21 11.87
C GLY A 25 12.22 18.99 10.96
N ARG A 26 12.15 19.65 9.80
CA ARG A 26 11.05 19.54 8.85
C ARG A 26 11.44 18.72 7.62
N LEU A 27 10.51 17.91 7.15
CA LEU A 27 10.60 17.28 5.84
C LEU A 27 10.23 18.30 4.74
N PRO A 28 10.83 18.20 3.54
CA PRO A 28 10.38 18.99 2.41
C PRO A 28 8.93 18.63 2.06
N VAL A 29 8.16 19.64 1.64
CA VAL A 29 6.82 19.38 1.11
C VAL A 29 6.93 18.82 -0.30
N ALA A 30 6.38 17.63 -0.51
CA ALA A 30 6.34 16.96 -1.80
C ALA A 30 5.23 17.57 -2.68
N PHE A 31 5.46 18.79 -3.17
CA PHE A 31 4.47 19.56 -3.94
C PHE A 31 4.01 18.89 -5.24
N GLU A 32 4.79 17.97 -5.79
CA GLU A 32 4.45 17.22 -7.02
C GLU A 32 3.62 15.96 -6.75
N GLU A 33 3.43 15.60 -5.48
CA GLU A 33 2.60 14.45 -5.05
C GLU A 33 1.16 14.91 -4.76
N MET A 34 0.48 14.44 -3.71
CA MET A 34 -0.91 14.82 -3.37
C MET A 34 -1.18 16.33 -3.40
N PRO A 35 -0.34 17.22 -2.85
CA PRO A 35 -0.59 18.66 -2.92
C PRO A 35 -0.65 19.21 -4.36
N GLY A 36 0.00 18.53 -5.30
CA GLY A 36 0.01 18.88 -6.72
C GLY A 36 -1.22 18.36 -7.48
N TRP A 37 -2.00 17.46 -6.88
CA TRP A 37 -3.20 16.91 -7.52
C TRP A 37 -4.29 17.98 -7.63
N ASP A 38 -4.99 17.96 -8.76
CA ASP A 38 -6.12 18.85 -9.02
C ASP A 38 -7.23 18.69 -7.97
N ILE A 39 -7.43 17.46 -7.49
CA ILE A 39 -8.39 17.09 -6.44
C ILE A 39 -7.94 17.38 -5.00
N PHE A 40 -6.70 17.82 -4.75
CA PHE A 40 -6.28 18.21 -3.41
C PHE A 40 -7.19 19.32 -2.86
N PRO A 41 -7.80 19.18 -1.67
CA PRO A 41 -8.94 20.03 -1.30
C PRO A 41 -8.57 21.48 -0.94
N PHE A 42 -7.29 21.79 -0.73
CA PHE A 42 -6.84 23.11 -0.29
C PHE A 42 -6.08 23.88 -1.37
N GLU A 43 -6.26 25.19 -1.39
CA GLU A 43 -5.34 26.15 -2.01
C GLU A 43 -4.00 26.09 -1.24
N LEU A 44 -2.87 25.89 -1.94
CA LEU A 44 -1.56 25.77 -1.29
C LEU A 44 -1.17 27.06 -0.55
N ASP A 45 -1.54 28.21 -1.12
CA ASP A 45 -1.42 29.49 -0.44
C ASP A 45 -2.55 29.65 0.60
N GLY A 46 -2.18 29.73 1.88
CA GLY A 46 -3.11 29.98 2.97
C GLY A 46 -4.01 28.81 3.41
N LEU A 47 -3.89 27.61 2.82
CA LEU A 47 -4.62 26.39 3.19
C LEU A 47 -6.15 26.58 3.25
N ARG A 48 -6.70 27.29 2.28
CA ARG A 48 -8.14 27.52 2.16
C ARG A 48 -8.78 26.39 1.36
N ILE A 49 -9.99 25.97 1.73
CA ILE A 49 -10.74 24.98 0.93
C ILE A 49 -11.05 25.55 -0.45
N LYS A 50 -10.76 24.79 -1.51
CA LYS A 50 -11.08 25.13 -2.90
C LYS A 50 -12.60 25.31 -3.06
N PRO A 51 -13.07 26.23 -3.91
CA PRO A 51 -14.49 26.37 -4.22
C PRO A 51 -15.09 25.06 -4.73
N LEU A 52 -16.33 24.77 -4.33
CA LEU A 52 -17.07 23.61 -4.83
C LEU A 52 -17.29 23.76 -6.35
N GLN A 53 -16.89 22.74 -7.11
CA GLN A 53 -17.11 22.68 -8.55
C GLN A 53 -18.56 22.26 -8.86
N PRO A 54 -19.11 22.63 -10.03
CA PRO A 54 -20.36 22.03 -10.50
C PRO A 54 -20.21 20.52 -10.67
N LEU A 55 -21.33 19.80 -10.66
CA LEU A 55 -21.33 18.38 -10.97
C LEU A 55 -20.84 18.15 -12.41
N ALA A 56 -20.05 17.10 -12.60
CA ALA A 56 -19.76 16.58 -13.94
C ALA A 56 -21.02 15.92 -14.54
N ASP A 57 -21.07 15.82 -15.87
CA ASP A 57 -22.18 15.17 -16.58
C ASP A 57 -22.21 13.65 -16.32
N ALA A 58 -21.04 13.04 -16.13
CA ALA A 58 -20.85 11.63 -15.78
C ALA A 58 -19.45 11.41 -15.19
N GLU A 59 -19.29 10.32 -14.44
CA GLU A 59 -17.98 9.82 -14.02
C GLU A 59 -17.24 9.21 -15.22
N PRO A 60 -15.93 9.47 -15.40
CA PRO A 60 -15.14 8.78 -16.40
C PRO A 60 -14.99 7.29 -16.05
N ALA A 61 -14.88 6.44 -17.07
CA ALA A 61 -14.62 5.02 -16.85
C ALA A 61 -13.25 4.81 -16.19
N ARG A 62 -13.20 3.95 -15.17
CA ARG A 62 -11.95 3.55 -14.52
C ARG A 62 -11.17 2.57 -15.39
N ARG A 63 -9.90 2.36 -15.09
CA ARG A 63 -9.10 1.33 -15.76
C ARG A 63 -9.69 -0.06 -15.49
N GLY A 64 -9.93 -0.82 -16.56
CA GLY A 64 -10.47 -2.17 -16.49
C GLY A 64 -11.95 -2.24 -16.14
N GLU A 65 -12.73 -1.16 -16.32
CA GLU A 65 -14.21 -1.25 -16.31
C GLU A 65 -14.72 -2.25 -17.35
N ASP A 66 -14.08 -2.28 -18.53
CA ASP A 66 -14.11 -3.46 -19.39
C ASP A 66 -13.06 -4.47 -18.88
N PRO A 67 -13.47 -5.68 -18.45
CA PRO A 67 -12.52 -6.70 -18.00
C PRO A 67 -11.45 -7.03 -19.03
N ALA A 68 -11.71 -6.88 -20.33
CA ALA A 68 -10.74 -7.13 -21.40
C ALA A 68 -9.54 -6.16 -21.37
N ASP A 69 -9.72 -4.96 -20.81
CA ASP A 69 -8.66 -3.97 -20.61
C ASP A 69 -7.94 -4.13 -19.26
N CYS A 70 -8.39 -5.09 -18.43
CA CYS A 70 -7.80 -5.35 -17.15
C CYS A 70 -6.56 -6.24 -17.26
N TRP A 71 -5.57 -6.01 -16.40
CA TRP A 71 -4.32 -6.78 -16.36
C TRP A 71 -4.55 -8.29 -16.12
N CYS A 72 -5.63 -8.66 -15.43
CA CYS A 72 -5.93 -10.05 -15.10
C CYS A 72 -6.49 -10.85 -16.29
N HIS A 73 -6.86 -10.18 -17.38
CA HIS A 73 -7.29 -10.80 -18.65
C HIS A 73 -6.24 -10.69 -19.75
N GLN A 74 -5.08 -10.07 -19.48
CA GLN A 74 -3.98 -10.02 -20.43
C GLN A 74 -3.25 -11.35 -20.50
N GLU A 75 -2.68 -11.69 -21.67
CA GLU A 75 -1.87 -12.90 -21.86
C GLU A 75 -0.67 -12.95 -20.91
N GLU A 76 -0.07 -11.79 -20.64
CA GLU A 76 1.05 -11.63 -19.73
C GLU A 76 0.66 -10.69 -18.58
N VAL A 77 0.92 -11.12 -17.34
CA VAL A 77 0.77 -10.26 -16.17
C VAL A 77 1.86 -9.19 -16.23
N PRO A 78 1.51 -7.89 -16.10
CA PRO A 78 2.51 -6.83 -16.15
C PRO A 78 3.63 -7.03 -15.14
N ALA A 79 4.89 -6.81 -15.55
CA ALA A 79 6.08 -6.96 -14.68
C ALA A 79 5.94 -6.22 -13.34
N ARG A 80 5.32 -5.01 -13.35
CA ARG A 80 5.03 -4.24 -12.13
C ARG A 80 4.17 -4.98 -11.09
N ILE A 81 3.42 -6.00 -11.50
CA ILE A 81 2.67 -6.90 -10.62
C ILE A 81 3.50 -8.17 -10.39
N ALA A 82 3.93 -8.82 -11.48
CA ALA A 82 4.59 -10.13 -11.43
C ALA A 82 5.85 -10.11 -10.56
N ASP A 83 6.70 -9.09 -10.69
CA ASP A 83 7.97 -8.98 -9.97
C ASP A 83 7.79 -8.55 -8.50
N ASN A 84 6.56 -8.14 -8.13
CA ASN A 84 6.22 -7.59 -6.82
C ASN A 84 5.23 -8.48 -6.05
N VAL A 85 4.97 -9.73 -6.47
CA VAL A 85 4.15 -10.67 -5.70
C VAL A 85 4.86 -11.12 -4.41
N LEU A 86 4.37 -10.66 -3.26
CA LEU A 86 4.90 -11.04 -1.94
C LEU A 86 4.30 -12.36 -1.45
N TRP A 87 3.04 -12.63 -1.79
CA TRP A 87 2.34 -13.86 -1.43
C TRP A 87 1.24 -14.14 -2.46
N SER A 88 0.94 -15.40 -2.75
CA SER A 88 -0.20 -15.76 -3.57
C SER A 88 -0.71 -17.17 -3.30
N ASN A 89 -1.93 -17.43 -3.74
CA ASN A 89 -2.49 -18.78 -3.89
C ASN A 89 -3.25 -18.88 -5.22
N GLU A 90 -4.08 -19.92 -5.37
CA GLU A 90 -4.91 -20.16 -6.56
C GLU A 90 -5.83 -18.98 -6.92
N ARG A 91 -6.33 -18.23 -5.93
CA ARG A 91 -7.39 -17.21 -6.12
C ARG A 91 -6.99 -15.80 -5.75
N TRP A 92 -5.89 -15.63 -5.01
CA TRP A 92 -5.46 -14.35 -4.46
C TRP A 92 -3.97 -14.12 -4.67
N LEU A 93 -3.60 -12.84 -4.68
CA LEU A 93 -2.22 -12.39 -4.61
C LEU A 93 -2.13 -11.16 -3.71
N VAL A 94 -1.00 -11.00 -3.07
CA VAL A 94 -0.58 -9.79 -2.38
C VAL A 94 0.67 -9.28 -3.08
N THR A 95 0.67 -8.01 -3.47
CA THR A 95 1.84 -7.37 -4.10
C THR A 95 2.43 -6.30 -3.22
N LEU A 96 3.76 -6.28 -3.08
CA LEU A 96 4.49 -5.21 -2.41
C LEU A 96 4.37 -3.92 -3.24
N ASP A 97 4.03 -2.83 -2.58
CA ASP A 97 4.14 -1.48 -3.14
C ASP A 97 5.44 -0.86 -2.63
N HIS A 98 6.46 -0.86 -3.49
CA HIS A 98 7.77 -0.31 -3.17
C HIS A 98 7.91 1.19 -3.49
N GLN A 99 6.85 1.82 -4.03
CA GLN A 99 6.83 3.26 -4.27
C GLN A 99 6.43 4.03 -3.00
N MET A 100 5.62 3.39 -2.15
CA MET A 100 5.28 3.89 -0.82
C MET A 100 6.50 3.89 0.11
N ARG A 101 6.51 4.85 1.03
CA ARG A 101 7.64 5.20 1.90
C ARG A 101 7.40 4.82 3.37
N LEU A 102 6.43 3.92 3.58
CA LEU A 102 6.12 3.30 4.87
C LEU A 102 6.94 2.01 5.08
N PRO A 103 7.09 1.53 6.32
CA PRO A 103 7.80 0.28 6.62
C PRO A 103 7.27 -0.94 5.85
N MET A 104 5.98 -0.93 5.52
CA MET A 104 5.32 -1.94 4.72
C MET A 104 4.12 -1.33 4.00
N SER A 105 3.95 -1.61 2.71
CA SER A 105 2.75 -1.27 1.94
C SER A 105 2.48 -2.35 0.91
N CYS A 106 1.24 -2.83 0.81
CA CYS A 106 0.90 -3.86 -0.15
C CYS A 106 -0.57 -3.84 -0.55
N ASN A 107 -0.87 -4.54 -1.65
CA ASN A 107 -2.21 -4.65 -2.21
C ASN A 107 -2.65 -6.11 -2.21
N LEU A 108 -3.74 -6.43 -1.51
CA LEU A 108 -4.43 -7.72 -1.61
C LEU A 108 -5.44 -7.66 -2.75
N MET A 109 -5.34 -8.60 -3.70
CA MET A 109 -6.16 -8.64 -4.91
C MET A 109 -6.61 -10.08 -5.20
N PRO A 110 -7.86 -10.30 -5.65
CA PRO A 110 -8.23 -11.56 -6.27
C PRO A 110 -7.58 -11.68 -7.65
N ARG A 111 -7.41 -12.90 -8.14
CA ARG A 111 -7.04 -13.18 -9.53
C ARG A 111 -8.25 -13.05 -10.47
N GLU A 112 -9.44 -13.35 -9.96
CA GLU A 112 -10.70 -13.10 -10.65
C GLU A 112 -11.02 -11.60 -10.70
N HIS A 113 -11.49 -11.12 -11.85
CA HIS A 113 -11.88 -9.71 -12.00
C HIS A 113 -13.21 -9.44 -11.29
N CYS A 114 -13.17 -8.67 -10.21
CA CYS A 114 -14.36 -8.15 -9.54
C CYS A 114 -14.05 -6.82 -8.85
N ASP A 115 -15.08 -6.01 -8.59
CA ASP A 115 -14.98 -4.85 -7.68
C ASP A 115 -15.48 -5.25 -6.28
N LEU A 116 -15.18 -4.46 -5.25
CA LEU A 116 -15.50 -4.76 -3.85
C LEU A 116 -16.99 -5.04 -3.63
N GLY A 117 -17.87 -4.23 -4.24
CA GLY A 117 -19.33 -4.40 -4.13
C GLY A 117 -19.88 -5.61 -4.89
N ALA A 118 -19.07 -6.22 -5.74
CA ALA A 118 -19.43 -7.34 -6.61
C ALA A 118 -18.57 -8.59 -6.35
N VAL A 119 -17.86 -8.65 -5.21
CA VAL A 119 -17.05 -9.81 -4.83
C VAL A 119 -17.94 -11.07 -4.80
N PRO A 120 -17.62 -12.10 -5.60
CA PRO A 120 -18.37 -13.35 -5.61
C PRO A 120 -18.41 -14.03 -4.25
N SER A 121 -19.48 -14.78 -3.97
CA SER A 121 -19.67 -15.45 -2.69
C SER A 121 -18.59 -16.50 -2.37
N HIS A 122 -17.94 -17.09 -3.39
CA HIS A 122 -16.83 -18.03 -3.17
C HIS A 122 -15.52 -17.34 -2.76
N LEU A 123 -15.41 -16.02 -2.95
CA LEU A 123 -14.23 -15.23 -2.57
C LEU A 123 -14.44 -14.44 -1.28
N SER A 124 -15.68 -14.06 -0.95
CA SER A 124 -15.95 -13.13 0.15
C SER A 124 -15.49 -13.63 1.53
N GLY A 125 -15.66 -14.94 1.80
CA GLY A 125 -15.17 -15.56 3.03
C GLY A 125 -13.65 -15.56 3.13
N GLU A 126 -12.97 -15.85 2.02
CA GLU A 126 -11.51 -15.86 1.93
C GLU A 126 -10.93 -14.45 2.09
N MET A 127 -11.56 -13.46 1.48
CA MET A 127 -11.19 -12.05 1.62
C MET A 127 -11.13 -11.63 3.09
N GLY A 128 -12.16 -11.98 3.88
CA GLY A 128 -12.18 -11.67 5.32
C GLY A 128 -11.04 -12.34 6.09
N ALA A 129 -10.78 -13.62 5.81
CA ALA A 129 -9.67 -14.34 6.44
C ALA A 129 -8.30 -13.74 6.09
N LEU A 130 -8.09 -13.39 4.81
CA LEU A 130 -6.86 -12.78 4.33
C LEU A 130 -6.65 -11.38 4.87
N ILE A 131 -7.69 -10.56 4.99
CA ILE A 131 -7.59 -9.23 5.62
C ILE A 131 -7.10 -9.34 7.05
N VAL A 132 -7.64 -10.27 7.83
CA VAL A 132 -7.24 -10.49 9.23
C VAL A 132 -5.80 -11.00 9.32
N ALA A 133 -5.46 -12.03 8.54
CA ALA A 133 -4.13 -12.63 8.54
C ALA A 133 -3.05 -11.64 8.10
N LEU A 134 -3.27 -10.91 7.01
CA LEU A 134 -2.34 -9.91 6.49
C LEU A 134 -2.17 -8.73 7.47
N SER A 135 -3.26 -8.28 8.10
CA SER A 135 -3.17 -7.24 9.14
C SER A 135 -2.30 -7.69 10.32
N ALA A 136 -2.49 -8.92 10.80
CA ALA A 136 -1.70 -9.47 11.91
C ALA A 136 -0.22 -9.65 11.52
N ALA A 137 0.05 -10.15 10.31
CA ALA A 137 1.41 -10.30 9.79
C ALA A 137 2.13 -8.95 9.71
N ILE A 138 1.49 -7.92 9.15
CA ILE A 138 2.03 -6.55 9.08
C ILE A 138 2.28 -5.97 10.48
N GLU A 139 1.34 -6.13 11.42
CA GLU A 139 1.49 -5.62 12.80
C GLU A 139 2.53 -6.38 13.63
N SER A 140 3.04 -7.51 13.14
CA SER A 140 4.12 -8.25 13.79
C SER A 140 5.52 -7.72 13.45
N LEU A 141 5.63 -6.80 12.48
CA LEU A 141 6.89 -6.12 12.16
C LEU A 141 7.30 -5.17 13.30
N PRO A 142 8.58 -5.13 13.70
CA PRO A 142 9.04 -4.28 14.81
C PRO A 142 8.97 -2.77 14.53
N SER A 143 8.88 -2.37 13.27
CA SER A 143 8.68 -0.97 12.85
C SER A 143 7.21 -0.58 12.71
N VAL A 144 6.26 -1.50 12.84
CA VAL A 144 4.83 -1.22 12.57
C VAL A 144 4.02 -1.29 13.86
N GLY A 145 3.25 -0.23 14.14
CA GLY A 145 2.38 -0.20 15.30
C GLY A 145 0.94 -0.58 14.99
N ARG A 146 0.44 -0.29 13.78
CA ARG A 146 -0.91 -0.67 13.31
C ARG A 146 -0.93 -0.86 11.80
N SER A 147 -1.69 -1.83 11.32
CA SER A 147 -2.05 -1.95 9.90
C SER A 147 -3.26 -1.07 9.59
N GLN A 148 -3.19 -0.25 8.55
CA GLN A 148 -4.32 0.52 8.02
C GLN A 148 -4.78 -0.18 6.76
N LEU A 149 -6.10 -0.31 6.64
CA LEU A 149 -6.77 -0.87 5.48
C LEU A 149 -7.56 0.23 4.78
N ALA A 150 -7.40 0.36 3.47
CA ALA A 150 -8.19 1.26 2.64
C ALA A 150 -8.63 0.60 1.34
N LYS A 151 -9.72 1.11 0.78
CA LYS A 151 -10.11 0.88 -0.61
C LYS A 151 -10.37 2.23 -1.26
N TYR A 152 -9.51 2.62 -2.19
CA TYR A 152 -9.73 3.75 -3.08
C TYR A 152 -10.20 3.22 -4.43
N GLY A 153 -11.40 3.64 -4.84
CA GLY A 153 -12.15 3.04 -5.94
C GLY A 153 -11.81 3.61 -7.31
N ASP A 154 -11.21 4.79 -7.38
CA ASP A 154 -11.32 5.67 -8.55
C ASP A 154 -10.29 5.40 -9.65
N GLY A 155 -9.21 4.67 -9.35
CA GLY A 155 -8.13 4.38 -10.31
C GLY A 155 -8.31 3.12 -11.17
N GLY A 156 -9.07 2.14 -10.69
CA GLY A 156 -9.27 0.86 -11.40
C GLY A 156 -10.37 -0.01 -10.82
N ALA A 157 -11.08 -0.71 -11.69
CA ALA A 157 -12.26 -1.53 -11.36
C ALA A 157 -11.90 -2.90 -10.75
N HIS A 158 -10.68 -3.40 -10.99
CA HIS A 158 -10.20 -4.63 -10.35
C HIS A 158 -9.94 -4.40 -8.86
N LEU A 159 -10.53 -5.24 -8.01
CA LEU A 159 -10.41 -5.14 -6.56
C LEU A 159 -8.95 -5.19 -6.11
N HIS A 160 -8.56 -4.17 -5.37
CA HIS A 160 -7.30 -4.11 -4.64
C HIS A 160 -7.55 -3.41 -3.33
N LEU A 161 -7.21 -4.09 -2.24
CA LEU A 161 -7.29 -3.59 -0.88
C LEU A 161 -5.90 -3.16 -0.45
N PHE A 162 -5.75 -1.88 -0.14
CA PHE A 162 -4.48 -1.32 0.29
C PHE A 162 -4.26 -1.60 1.77
N PHE A 163 -3.08 -2.10 2.09
CA PHE A 163 -2.59 -2.26 3.44
C PHE A 163 -1.35 -1.41 3.64
N PHE A 164 -1.35 -0.64 4.73
CA PHE A 164 -0.26 0.26 5.08
C PHE A 164 0.19 -0.07 6.50
N GLY A 165 1.49 -0.28 6.71
CA GLY A 165 2.06 -0.46 8.03
C GLY A 165 2.42 0.88 8.65
N ARG A 166 1.55 1.47 9.48
CA ARG A 166 1.86 2.71 10.19
C ARG A 166 3.08 2.52 11.10
N PRO A 167 4.11 3.38 10.99
CA PRO A 167 5.28 3.32 11.85
C PRO A 167 4.92 3.32 13.33
N ASP A 168 5.49 2.40 14.08
CA ASP A 168 5.27 2.34 15.51
C ASP A 168 5.79 3.60 16.21
N ARG A 169 5.07 4.03 17.25
CA ARG A 169 5.40 5.22 18.08
C ARG A 169 5.52 6.58 17.37
N MET A 170 5.41 6.67 16.05
CA MET A 170 5.34 7.94 15.30
C MET A 170 3.89 8.43 15.20
N LEU A 171 3.34 8.94 16.32
CA LEU A 171 1.90 9.21 16.43
C LEU A 171 1.36 10.32 15.51
N GLN A 172 2.22 11.14 14.90
CA GLN A 172 1.81 12.12 13.88
C GLN A 172 1.33 11.45 12.58
N LEU A 173 1.78 10.22 12.31
CA LEU A 173 1.40 9.41 11.15
C LEU A 173 0.12 8.59 11.42
N ARG A 174 -0.81 9.10 12.23
CA ARG A 174 -2.05 8.38 12.58
C ARG A 174 -3.21 8.77 11.68
N GLY A 175 -4.08 7.79 11.41
CA GLY A 175 -5.32 8.03 10.69
C GLY A 175 -5.08 8.28 9.20
N SER A 176 -6.09 8.84 8.52
CA SER A 176 -6.05 9.07 7.07
C SER A 176 -4.95 10.03 6.63
N THR A 177 -4.55 10.96 7.50
CA THR A 177 -3.47 11.93 7.20
C THR A 177 -2.10 11.28 7.14
N MET A 178 -1.98 9.99 7.44
CA MET A 178 -0.74 9.24 7.23
C MET A 178 -0.33 9.25 5.76
N LEU A 179 -1.28 9.17 4.83
CA LEU A 179 -0.97 9.20 3.40
C LEU A 179 -0.38 10.57 3.01
N ASP A 180 -0.94 11.67 3.55
CA ASP A 180 -0.33 13.00 3.37
C ASP A 180 1.10 13.05 3.92
N TRP A 181 1.37 12.42 5.08
CA TRP A 181 2.73 12.36 5.63
C TRP A 181 3.68 11.51 4.81
N GLU A 182 3.20 10.36 4.34
CA GLU A 182 3.97 9.31 3.67
C GLU A 182 4.70 9.82 2.44
N GLU A 183 4.02 10.62 1.61
CA GLU A 183 4.60 11.21 0.40
C GLU A 183 5.71 12.23 0.68
N ASN A 184 5.88 12.66 1.92
CA ASN A 184 6.95 13.56 2.36
C ASN A 184 8.12 12.81 3.00
N LEU A 185 7.96 11.52 3.29
CA LEU A 185 9.01 10.70 3.90
C LEU A 185 10.13 10.42 2.89
N PRO A 186 11.36 10.13 3.36
CA PRO A 186 12.38 9.54 2.49
C PRO A 186 11.99 8.11 2.10
N ALA A 187 12.39 7.70 0.89
CA ALA A 187 12.22 6.32 0.43
C ALA A 187 12.81 5.31 1.43
N VAL A 188 12.15 4.16 1.54
CA VAL A 188 12.71 3.00 2.27
C VAL A 188 13.62 2.24 1.31
N PRO A 189 14.84 1.84 1.71
CA PRO A 189 15.69 1.01 0.86
C PRO A 189 14.96 -0.27 0.43
N LEU A 190 15.10 -0.66 -0.84
CA LEU A 190 14.33 -1.77 -1.41
C LEU A 190 14.63 -3.09 -0.70
N GLU A 191 15.87 -3.31 -0.29
CA GLU A 191 16.29 -4.47 0.49
C GLU A 191 15.58 -4.55 1.85
N VAL A 192 15.33 -3.41 2.50
CA VAL A 192 14.59 -3.34 3.76
C VAL A 192 13.11 -3.67 3.52
N LEU A 193 12.50 -3.08 2.48
CA LEU A 193 11.12 -3.38 2.11
C LEU A 193 10.93 -4.85 1.76
N ARG A 194 11.87 -5.43 1.00
CA ARG A 194 11.83 -6.85 0.62
C ARG A 194 12.04 -7.77 1.82
N ALA A 195 12.89 -7.41 2.79
CA ALA A 195 13.05 -8.17 4.02
C ALA A 195 11.78 -8.15 4.88
N ASN A 196 11.17 -6.97 5.07
CA ASN A 196 9.90 -6.84 5.78
C ASN A 196 8.78 -7.63 5.08
N ALA A 197 8.68 -7.52 3.75
CA ALA A 197 7.68 -8.22 2.96
C ALA A 197 7.89 -9.74 2.94
N ALA A 198 9.13 -10.22 2.93
CA ALA A 198 9.44 -11.65 3.02
C ALA A 198 8.99 -12.23 4.37
N TYR A 199 9.24 -11.50 5.47
CA TYR A 199 8.73 -11.90 6.79
C TYR A 199 7.20 -11.89 6.85
N VAL A 200 6.54 -10.86 6.31
CA VAL A 200 5.06 -10.81 6.21
C VAL A 200 4.51 -11.98 5.38
N ALA A 201 5.19 -12.34 4.29
CA ALA A 201 4.84 -13.48 3.46
C ALA A 201 4.96 -14.81 4.23
N GLU A 202 6.04 -15.02 4.98
CA GLU A 202 6.22 -16.21 5.85
C GLU A 202 5.06 -16.33 6.86
N GLN A 203 4.71 -15.23 7.54
CA GLN A 203 3.57 -15.21 8.48
C GLN A 203 2.24 -15.54 7.79
N LEU A 204 2.04 -15.08 6.54
CA LEU A 204 0.85 -15.42 5.75
C LEU A 204 0.84 -16.90 5.35
N VAL A 205 1.96 -17.44 4.88
CA VAL A 205 2.08 -18.86 4.52
C VAL A 205 1.75 -19.74 5.72
N ASP A 206 2.28 -19.41 6.90
CA ASP A 206 1.99 -20.14 8.14
C ASP A 206 0.51 -20.06 8.53
N ALA A 207 -0.13 -18.91 8.34
CA ALA A 207 -1.51 -18.67 8.77
C ALA A 207 -2.56 -19.26 7.81
N VAL A 208 -2.33 -19.17 6.49
CA VAL A 208 -3.34 -19.44 5.45
C VAL A 208 -2.83 -20.28 4.27
N GLY A 209 -1.58 -20.75 4.30
CA GLY A 209 -0.93 -21.43 3.17
C GLY A 209 -0.56 -20.48 2.03
N GLY A 210 -0.27 -21.02 0.85
CA GLY A 210 0.18 -20.26 -0.33
C GLY A 210 1.70 -20.21 -0.49
N ASP A 211 2.16 -19.37 -1.43
CA ASP A 211 3.56 -19.29 -1.85
C ASP A 211 4.03 -17.82 -1.99
N GLY A 212 5.31 -17.57 -1.73
CA GLY A 212 5.96 -16.27 -1.92
C GLY A 212 7.08 -16.00 -0.90
N PRO A 213 7.81 -14.88 -1.04
CA PRO A 213 7.75 -13.92 -2.14
C PRO A 213 8.46 -14.41 -3.40
N VAL A 214 8.20 -13.81 -4.56
CA VAL A 214 8.80 -14.22 -5.84
C VAL A 214 10.27 -13.79 -6.04
N TRP A 215 10.82 -13.03 -5.10
CA TRP A 215 12.21 -12.51 -5.12
C TRP A 215 13.11 -13.10 -4.04
N ALA A 216 12.69 -14.20 -3.39
CA ALA A 216 13.48 -14.88 -2.36
C ALA A 216 14.71 -15.59 -2.94
#